data_AF-A0A336K376-F1
#
_entry.id   AF-A0A336K376-F1
#
_cell.length_a   1.000
_cell.length_b   1.000
_cell.length_c   1.000
_cell.angle_alpha   90.00
_cell.angle_beta   90.00
_cell.angle_gamma   90.00
#
_symmetry.space_group_name_H-M   'P 1'
#
loop_
_entity.id
_entity.type
_entity.pdbx_description
1 polymer ?
#
loop_
_entity_poly.entity_id
_entity_poly.type
_entity_poly.pdbx_seq_one_letter_code
_entity_poly.pdbx_strand_id
1 'polypeptide(L)'
;MVYQWREVLDKYKEPKVMMTEAYNYEDILMRYYGDENRNGSHIPFNFIVLMEQKALSTAKHLKTVSENYMNRIPAGNLSKV
;
A
#
# COMPACT_ATOMS: atom_id res chain seq x y z
N MET A 1 -4.01 4.11 15.78
CA MET A 1 -4.98 3.04 15.48
C MET A 1 -4.41 1.93 14.61
N VAL A 2 -4.09 2.15 13.32
CA VAL A 2 -3.60 1.06 12.42
C VAL A 2 -2.39 0.31 13.00
N TYR A 3 -1.36 1.02 13.47
CA TYR A 3 -0.16 0.40 14.04
C TYR A 3 -0.44 -0.42 15.30
N GLN A 4 -1.36 0.04 16.15
CA GLN A 4 -1.74 -0.69 17.36
C GLN A 4 -2.49 -1.97 17.02
N TRP A 5 -3.31 -1.96 15.96
CA TRP A 5 -3.96 -3.18 15.46
C TRP A 5 -2.95 -4.14 14.85
N ARG A 6 -1.93 -3.61 14.18
CA ARG A 6 -0.81 -4.41 13.70
C ARG A 6 -0.10 -5.12 14.85
N GLU A 7 0.23 -4.41 15.93
CA GLU A 7 0.83 -5.00 17.14
C GLU A 7 -0.06 -6.07 17.79
N VAL A 8 -1.38 -5.92 17.75
CA VAL A 8 -2.31 -6.95 18.25
C VAL A 8 -2.28 -8.20 17.37
N LEU A 9 -2.27 -8.02 16.04
CA LEU A 9 -2.20 -9.15 15.10
C LEU A 9 -0.88 -9.92 15.21
N ASP A 10 0.23 -9.22 15.44
CA ASP A 10 1.56 -9.84 15.61
C ASP A 10 1.66 -10.72 16.88
N LYS A 11 0.70 -10.64 17.82
CA LYS A 11 0.65 -11.52 19.01
C LYS A 11 0.11 -12.92 18.71
N TYR A 12 -0.51 -13.14 17.55
CA TYR A 12 -1.05 -14.43 17.17
C TYR A 12 0.04 -15.28 16.51
N LYS A 13 0.18 -16.55 16.93
CA LYS A 13 1.24 -17.45 16.43
C LYS A 13 1.09 -17.81 14.95
N GLU A 14 -0.15 -17.92 14.49
CA GLU A 14 -0.46 -18.25 13.11
C GLU A 14 -0.24 -17.04 12.20
N PRO A 15 0.24 -17.22 10.95
CA PRO A 15 0.33 -16.12 10.00
C PRO A 15 -1.01 -15.42 9.84
N LYS A 16 -1.00 -14.08 9.91
CA LYS A 16 -2.15 -13.21 9.66
C LYS A 16 -1.71 -12.10 8.72
N VAL A 17 -2.62 -11.71 7.82
CA VAL A 17 -2.42 -10.57 6.92
C VAL A 17 -3.39 -9.49 7.32
N MET A 18 -2.91 -8.26 7.34
CA MET A 18 -3.71 -7.05 7.57
C MET A 18 -3.69 -6.22 6.30
N MET A 19 -4.88 -5.95 5.77
CA MET A 19 -5.06 -5.04 4.66
C MET A 19 -5.84 -3.82 5.15
N THR A 20 -5.51 -2.63 4.62
CA THR A 20 -6.24 -1.40 4.94
C THR A 20 -6.75 -0.76 3.68
N GLU A 21 -8.03 -0.37 3.72
CA GLU A 21 -8.69 0.34 2.65
C GLU A 21 -8.75 1.83 3.00
N ALA A 22 -8.23 2.69 2.12
CA ALA A 22 -8.34 4.13 2.25
C ALA A 22 -8.29 4.80 0.87
N TYR A 23 -9.13 5.81 0.67
CA TYR A 23 -9.13 6.64 -0.53
C TYR A 23 -8.38 7.94 -0.22
N ASN A 24 -7.08 7.97 -0.53
CA ASN A 24 -6.19 9.10 -0.24
C ASN A 24 -5.07 9.20 -1.28
N TYR A 25 -4.31 10.30 -1.24
CA TYR A 25 -3.09 10.48 -2.02
C TYR A 25 -2.02 9.42 -1.66
N GLU A 26 -1.13 9.12 -2.62
CA GLU A 26 -0.08 8.11 -2.52
C GLU A 26 0.74 8.24 -1.24
N ASP A 27 1.19 9.44 -0.91
CA ASP A 27 2.08 9.69 0.22
C ASP A 27 1.41 9.39 1.57
N ILE A 28 0.08 9.54 1.64
CA ILE A 28 -0.70 9.16 2.82
C ILE A 28 -0.86 7.64 2.86
N LEU A 29 -1.11 7.00 1.71
CA LEU A 29 -1.17 5.54 1.62
C LEU A 29 0.14 4.88 2.06
N MET A 30 1.29 5.48 1.76
CA MET A 30 2.59 4.92 2.18
C MET A 30 2.73 4.82 3.69
N ARG A 31 2.10 5.73 4.46
CA ARG A 31 2.12 5.68 5.93
C ARG A 31 1.38 4.47 6.49
N TYR A 32 0.49 3.85 5.72
CA TYR A 32 -0.19 2.63 6.16
C TYR A 32 0.72 1.39 6.15
N TYR A 33 1.87 1.43 5.47
CA TYR A 33 2.89 0.39 5.61
C TYR A 33 3.62 0.46 6.95
N GLY A 34 3.73 1.67 7.53
CA GLY A 34 4.45 1.90 8.78
C GLY A 34 5.20 3.22 8.77
N ASP A 35 5.97 3.41 9.83
CA ASP A 35 6.99 4.45 9.96
C ASP A 35 8.33 3.80 10.37
N GLU A 36 9.35 4.61 10.66
CA GLU A 36 10.67 4.12 11.05
C GLU A 36 10.67 3.25 12.32
N ASN A 37 9.63 3.36 13.16
CA ASN A 37 9.56 2.73 14.47
C ASN A 37 8.46 1.67 14.58
N ARG A 38 7.44 1.70 13.69
CA ARG A 38 6.22 0.90 13.82
C ARG A 38 5.78 0.30 12.50
N ASN A 39 5.38 -0.96 12.56
CA ASN A 39 4.76 -1.65 11.44
C ASN A 39 3.30 -1.23 11.29
N GLY A 40 2.88 -1.05 10.04
CA GLY A 40 1.48 -0.89 9.67
C GLY A 40 0.88 -2.14 9.05
N SER A 41 -0.15 -1.90 8.25
CA SER A 41 -0.78 -2.93 7.44
C SER A 41 0.26 -3.59 6.53
N HIS A 42 0.06 -4.86 6.25
CA HIS A 42 0.91 -5.59 5.31
C HIS A 42 0.69 -5.08 3.88
N ILE A 43 -0.58 -4.76 3.56
CA ILE A 43 -0.99 -4.32 2.23
C ILE A 43 -2.07 -3.24 2.36
N PRO A 44 -1.71 -1.95 2.25
CA PRO A 44 -2.66 -0.91 1.91
C PRO A 44 -3.21 -1.18 0.50
N PHE A 45 -4.53 -1.13 0.33
CA PHE A 45 -5.14 -1.28 -0.99
C PHE A 45 -4.71 -0.14 -1.92
N ASN A 46 -4.23 -0.49 -3.11
CA ASN A 46 -3.93 0.46 -4.17
C ASN A 46 -5.11 0.57 -5.14
N PHE A 47 -5.84 1.67 -5.08
CA PHE A 47 -6.89 1.98 -6.06
C PHE A 47 -6.48 3.00 -7.12
N ILE A 48 -5.24 3.50 -7.10
CA ILE A 48 -4.83 4.62 -7.95
C ILE A 48 -4.93 4.25 -9.42
N VAL A 49 -4.52 3.03 -9.80
CA VAL A 49 -4.67 2.56 -11.19
C VAL A 49 -6.14 2.57 -11.63
N LEU A 50 -7.04 2.11 -10.76
CA LEU A 50 -8.47 2.08 -11.04
C LEU A 50 -9.07 3.50 -11.12
N MET A 51 -8.62 4.43 -10.28
CA MET A 51 -9.08 5.82 -10.29
C MET A 51 -8.56 6.60 -11.50
N GLU A 52 -7.33 6.33 -11.93
CA GLU A 52 -6.65 6.96 -13.07
C GLU A 52 -7.02 6.35 -14.43
N GLN A 53 -7.63 5.17 -14.43
CA GLN A 53 -8.15 4.55 -15.64
C GLN A 53 -9.42 5.27 -16.11
N LYS A 54 -9.38 5.80 -17.33
CA LYS A 54 -10.48 6.43 -18.06
C LYS A 54 -10.67 5.73 -19.42
N ALA A 55 -11.78 6.01 -20.08
CA ALA A 55 -12.13 5.40 -21.36
C ALA A 55 -11.05 5.58 -22.46
N LEU A 56 -10.29 6.69 -22.40
CA LEU A 56 -9.24 7.01 -23.37
C LEU A 56 -7.81 6.82 -22.81
N SER A 57 -7.66 6.15 -21.66
CA SER A 57 -6.33 5.90 -21.08
C SER A 57 -5.49 5.03 -22.01
N THR A 58 -4.25 5.45 -22.25
CA THR A 58 -3.29 4.69 -23.04
C THR A 58 -2.52 3.70 -22.16
N ALA A 59 -1.90 2.68 -22.78
CA ALA A 59 -0.98 1.79 -22.08
C ALA A 59 0.17 2.55 -21.39
N LYS A 60 0.68 3.63 -22.03
CA LYS A 60 1.72 4.49 -21.45
C LYS A 60 1.24 5.19 -20.18
N HIS A 61 0.00 5.67 -20.15
CA HIS A 61 -0.61 6.30 -18.97
C HIS A 61 -0.68 5.32 -17.81
N LEU A 62 -1.29 4.15 -18.02
CA LEU A 62 -1.45 3.14 -16.97
C LEU A 62 -0.09 2.63 -16.44
N LYS A 63 0.91 2.46 -17.31
CA LYS A 63 2.29 2.16 -16.91
C LYS A 63 2.86 3.24 -16.00
N THR A 64 2.75 4.50 -16.42
CA THR A 64 3.28 5.64 -15.65
C THR A 64 2.65 5.72 -14.27
N VAL A 65 1.32 5.58 -14.19
CA VAL A 65 0.58 5.56 -12.91
C VAL A 65 1.04 4.41 -12.01
N SER A 66 1.19 3.22 -12.58
CA SER A 66 1.66 2.03 -11.84
C SER A 66 3.07 2.23 -11.31
N GLU A 67 4.00 2.68 -12.15
CA GLU A 67 5.39 2.94 -11.76
C GLU A 67 5.49 4.04 -10.71
N ASN A 68 4.70 5.10 -10.83
CA ASN A 68 4.64 6.18 -9.83
C ASN A 68 4.23 5.67 -8.45
N TYR A 69 3.26 4.77 -8.37
CA TYR A 69 2.88 4.15 -7.11
C TYR A 69 3.98 3.22 -6.58
N MET A 70 4.48 2.32 -7.42
CA MET A 70 5.49 1.33 -7.05
C MET A 70 6.78 1.99 -6.56
N ASN A 71 7.20 3.10 -7.17
CA ASN A 71 8.38 3.87 -6.77
C ASN A 71 8.22 4.58 -5.41
N ARG A 72 7.00 4.72 -4.89
CA ARG A 72 6.73 5.31 -3.57
C ARG A 72 6.64 4.27 -2.46
N ILE A 73 6.40 3.00 -2.79
CA ILE A 73 6.31 1.93 -1.78
C ILE A 73 7.61 1.90 -0.97
N PRO A 74 7.55 1.97 0.39
CA PRO A 74 8.75 1.98 1.20
C PRO A 74 9.59 0.72 0.98
N ALA A 75 10.91 0.87 1.00
CA ALA A 75 11.84 -0.23 0.82
C ALA A 75 11.53 -1.39 1.79
N GLY A 76 11.57 -2.63 1.29
CA GLY A 76 11.23 -3.83 2.06
C GLY A 76 9.74 -4.22 2.04
N ASN A 77 8.85 -3.33 1.58
CA ASN A 77 7.41 -3.65 1.40
C ASN A 77 7.04 -4.05 -0.04
N LEU A 78 7.97 -3.87 -0.98
CA LEU A 78 7.86 -4.43 -2.33
C LEU A 78 8.26 -5.91 -2.31
N SER A 79 7.41 -6.76 -2.90
CA SER A 79 7.78 -8.15 -3.18
C SER A 79 8.99 -8.16 -4.12
N LYS A 80 10.06 -8.85 -3.72
CA LYS A 80 11.18 -9.16 -4.62
C LYS A 80 10.78 -10.41 -5.41
N VAL A 81 10.62 -10.26 -6.72
CA VAL A 81 10.44 -11.37 -7.66
C VAL A 81 11.78 -12.05 -7.89
#